data_AF-A0A1C6DID8-F1
#
_entry.id   AF-A0A1C6DID8-F1
#
_cell.length_a   1.000
_cell.length_b   1.000
_cell.length_c   1.000
_cell.angle_alpha   90.00
_cell.angle_beta   90.00
_cell.angle_gamma   90.00
#
_symmetry.space_group_name_H-M   'P 1'
#
loop_
_entity.id
_entity.type
_entity.pdbx_description
1 polymer ?
#
loop_
_entity_poly.entity_id
_entity_poly.type
_entity_poly.pdbx_seq_one_letter_code
_entity_poly.pdbx_strand_id
1 'polypeptide(L)'
;MKILKYFLIFIPISIIGEFMHLPPTVMFVLAALSIISLAGLMGQATEEISFYTGPKIGGFLNATFGNATELIISFFALKAGLFDVVKASIAGSVIGNILLVLGASMLFGGLKYKNQTFNKKVIEVSSSMLLFAVIGLCIPAIFTHTIDPNLLNTRYEGLSVMVAVIMFIIYILSLVFSFFTHKDIYLIDHEEEGEAKWSLKKAILVLAFATVLISIESEFLVSGVDAITSTLGLSEFFVGIILIPIIGNAAEHSTAIVMAMKNKMDVAVEIAIGSSLQIILFVAPVLIFLSLLFTPMSIVFNQFELVSLIVSVLIVNRVSNDGESNWLEGVQLLSVYFIIAAGFFIL
;
A
#
# COMPACT_ATOMS: atom_id res chain seq x y z
N MET A 1 4.14 16.95 4.55
CA MET A 1 5.32 17.20 3.67
C MET A 1 6.51 17.90 4.29
N LYS A 2 6.41 19.08 4.95
CA LYS A 2 7.61 19.74 5.52
C LYS A 2 8.38 18.86 6.52
N ILE A 3 7.65 18.07 7.33
CA ILE A 3 8.23 17.15 8.31
C ILE A 3 9.03 16.02 7.63
N LEU A 4 8.48 15.42 6.56
CA LEU A 4 9.14 14.35 5.80
C LEU A 4 10.50 14.78 5.23
N LYS A 5 10.70 16.07 4.92
CA LYS A 5 11.98 16.57 4.42
C LYS A 5 13.11 16.47 5.45
N TYR A 6 12.81 16.53 6.74
CA TYR A 6 13.84 16.36 7.78
C TYR A 6 14.40 14.95 7.80
N PHE A 7 13.61 13.96 7.38
CA PHE A 7 14.03 12.57 7.39
C PHE A 7 14.99 12.25 6.23
N LEU A 8 15.18 13.16 5.26
CA LEU A 8 16.20 13.02 4.21
C LEU A 8 17.63 12.95 4.78
N ILE A 9 17.84 13.44 6.02
CA ILE A 9 19.14 13.31 6.69
C ILE A 9 19.49 11.85 7.00
N PHE A 10 18.50 10.97 7.12
CA PHE A 10 18.75 9.56 7.40
C PHE A 10 19.38 8.83 6.23
N ILE A 11 19.24 9.33 4.99
CA ILE A 11 19.82 8.71 3.79
C ILE A 11 21.36 8.71 3.82
N PRO A 12 22.06 9.84 4.01
CA PRO A 12 23.51 9.78 4.17
C PRO A 12 23.93 9.04 5.45
N ILE A 13 23.11 9.06 6.51
CA ILE A 13 23.42 8.38 7.78
C ILE A 13 23.34 6.85 7.63
N SER A 14 22.33 6.31 6.95
CA SER A 14 22.21 4.87 6.67
C SER A 14 23.37 4.42 5.79
N ILE A 15 23.68 5.14 4.71
CA ILE A 15 24.78 4.81 3.80
C ILE A 15 26.12 4.79 4.55
N ILE A 16 26.43 5.83 5.33
CA ILE A 16 27.64 5.85 6.16
C ILE A 16 27.59 4.75 7.22
N GLY A 17 26.43 4.49 7.80
CA GLY A 17 26.20 3.44 8.77
C GLY A 17 26.55 2.05 8.25
N GLU A 18 26.22 1.77 6.99
CA GLU A 18 26.60 0.53 6.31
C GLU A 18 28.12 0.40 6.18
N PHE A 19 28.82 1.47 5.75
CA PHE A 19 30.28 1.48 5.68
C PHE A 19 30.96 1.35 7.05
N MET A 20 30.29 1.81 8.10
CA MET A 20 30.75 1.68 9.49
C MET A 20 30.32 0.36 10.14
N HIS A 21 29.61 -0.51 9.41
CA HIS A 21 29.05 -1.76 9.91
C HIS A 21 28.24 -1.58 11.21
N LEU A 22 27.34 -0.60 11.22
CA LEU A 22 26.42 -0.39 12.34
C LEU A 22 25.55 -1.64 12.57
N PRO A 23 25.04 -1.84 13.81
CA PRO A 23 24.18 -2.98 14.11
C PRO A 23 22.98 -3.06 13.16
N PRO A 24 22.59 -4.25 12.68
CA PRO A 24 21.51 -4.38 11.68
C PRO A 24 20.16 -3.82 12.14
N THR A 25 19.88 -3.83 13.45
CA THR A 25 18.67 -3.21 14.03
C THR A 25 18.66 -1.69 13.87
N VAL A 26 19.83 -1.05 14.00
CA VAL A 26 20.00 0.38 13.77
C VAL A 26 19.87 0.68 12.29
N MET A 27 20.49 -0.15 11.44
CA MET A 27 20.36 -0.04 9.98
C MET A 27 18.90 -0.15 9.52
N PHE A 28 18.13 -1.08 10.07
CA PHE A 28 16.69 -1.22 9.80
C PHE A 28 15.94 0.09 10.09
N VAL A 29 16.16 0.69 11.26
CA VAL A 29 15.48 1.93 11.68
C VAL A 29 15.91 3.10 10.80
N LEU A 30 17.21 3.23 10.50
CA LEU A 30 17.71 4.30 9.63
C LEU A 30 17.11 4.18 8.22
N ALA A 31 17.11 2.97 7.65
CA ALA A 31 16.53 2.71 6.34
C ALA A 31 15.03 2.98 6.30
N ALA A 32 14.28 2.56 7.32
CA ALA A 32 12.86 2.84 7.46
C ALA A 32 12.58 4.35 7.44
N LEU A 33 13.33 5.14 8.22
CA LEU A 33 13.17 6.59 8.27
C LEU A 33 13.56 7.26 6.94
N SER A 34 14.60 6.79 6.26
CA SER A 34 14.97 7.22 4.92
C SER A 34 13.83 6.99 3.92
N ILE A 35 13.28 5.78 3.87
CA ILE A 35 12.23 5.38 2.93
C ILE A 35 10.99 6.25 3.09
N ILE A 36 10.55 6.54 4.32
CA ILE A 36 9.39 7.40 4.59
C ILE A 36 9.53 8.77 3.88
N SER A 37 10.73 9.35 3.89
CA SER A 37 10.99 10.63 3.22
C SER A 37 11.06 10.51 1.69
N LEU A 38 11.67 9.43 1.20
CA LEU A 38 11.85 9.15 -0.21
C LEU A 38 10.53 8.82 -0.90
N ALA A 39 9.66 8.04 -0.26
CA ALA A 39 8.29 7.78 -0.72
C ALA A 39 7.52 9.09 -0.92
N GLY A 40 7.70 10.06 0.00
CA GLY A 40 7.11 11.39 -0.13
C GLY A 40 7.66 12.22 -1.28
N LEU A 41 8.93 12.04 -1.65
CA LEU A 41 9.53 12.68 -2.83
C LEU A 41 9.11 11.99 -4.14
N MET A 42 9.02 10.67 -4.12
CA MET A 42 8.52 9.85 -5.24
C MET A 42 7.09 10.23 -5.57
N GLY A 43 6.18 10.28 -4.58
CA GLY A 43 4.81 10.73 -4.78
C GLY A 43 4.71 12.14 -5.37
N GLN A 44 5.48 13.10 -4.85
CA GLN A 44 5.56 14.47 -5.43
C GLN A 44 6.04 14.47 -6.88
N ALA A 45 7.08 13.69 -7.18
CA ALA A 45 7.61 13.63 -8.54
C ALA A 45 6.58 13.02 -9.51
N THR A 46 5.85 12.00 -9.09
CA THR A 46 4.78 11.36 -9.87
C THR A 46 3.62 12.33 -10.13
N GLU A 47 3.19 13.08 -9.11
CA GLU A 47 2.20 14.15 -9.22
C GLU A 47 2.68 15.26 -10.18
N GLU A 48 3.94 15.71 -10.06
CA GLU A 48 4.47 16.72 -10.99
C GLU A 48 4.53 16.23 -12.45
N ILE A 49 4.75 14.93 -12.69
CA ILE A 49 4.72 14.34 -14.04
C ILE A 49 3.28 14.22 -14.58
N SER A 50 2.28 13.99 -13.71
CA SER A 50 0.89 13.84 -14.13
C SER A 50 0.35 15.13 -14.79
N PHE A 51 0.75 16.31 -14.29
CA PHE A 51 0.42 17.61 -14.90
C PHE A 51 0.88 17.76 -16.36
N TYR A 52 1.99 17.12 -16.74
CA TYR A 52 2.52 17.20 -18.11
C TYR A 52 1.99 16.13 -19.06
N THR A 53 1.47 15.02 -18.52
CA THR A 53 1.09 13.84 -19.31
C THR A 53 -0.41 13.72 -19.55
N GLY A 54 -1.19 14.59 -18.89
CA GLY A 54 -2.65 14.65 -19.00
C GLY A 54 -3.35 13.59 -18.15
N PRO A 55 -4.67 13.69 -17.94
CA PRO A 55 -5.38 12.91 -16.91
C PRO A 55 -5.23 11.39 -17.04
N LYS A 56 -5.19 10.86 -18.27
CA LYS A 56 -5.13 9.41 -18.51
C LYS A 56 -3.75 8.81 -18.20
N ILE A 57 -2.70 9.39 -18.79
CA ILE A 57 -1.34 8.90 -18.58
C ILE A 57 -0.88 9.28 -17.17
N GLY A 58 -1.24 10.47 -16.71
CA GLY A 58 -0.99 10.92 -15.34
C GLY A 58 -1.64 10.00 -14.30
N GLY A 59 -2.92 9.64 -14.48
CA GLY A 59 -3.60 8.69 -13.60
C GLY A 59 -2.95 7.30 -13.59
N PHE A 60 -2.53 6.79 -14.76
CA PHE A 60 -1.80 5.52 -14.85
C PHE A 60 -0.43 5.58 -14.17
N LEU A 61 0.33 6.66 -14.37
CA LEU A 61 1.62 6.88 -13.72
C LEU A 61 1.45 7.00 -12.22
N ASN A 62 0.41 7.71 -11.76
CA ASN A 62 0.11 7.84 -10.34
C ASN A 62 -0.26 6.49 -9.71
N ALA A 63 -1.07 5.69 -10.39
CA ALA A 63 -1.40 4.34 -9.92
C ALA A 63 -0.16 3.41 -9.83
N THR A 64 0.78 3.54 -10.77
CA THR A 64 1.97 2.68 -10.85
C THR A 64 3.05 3.13 -9.85
N PHE A 65 3.39 4.42 -9.85
CA PHE A 65 4.47 4.97 -9.03
C PHE A 65 4.02 5.41 -7.64
N GLY A 66 2.71 5.51 -7.37
CA GLY A 66 2.17 5.69 -6.02
C GLY A 66 2.56 4.53 -5.10
N ASN A 67 2.37 3.29 -5.59
CA ASN A 67 2.75 2.06 -4.87
C ASN A 67 4.17 1.55 -5.20
N ALA A 68 5.01 2.36 -5.84
CA ALA A 68 6.33 1.89 -6.25
C ALA A 68 7.23 1.61 -5.04
N THR A 69 7.06 2.34 -3.92
CA THR A 69 7.81 2.09 -2.69
C THR A 69 7.54 0.68 -2.16
N GLU A 70 6.27 0.29 -2.07
CA GLU A 70 5.78 -1.03 -1.64
C GLU A 70 6.30 -2.12 -2.56
N LEU A 71 6.21 -1.90 -3.87
CA LEU A 71 6.68 -2.84 -4.87
C LEU A 71 8.19 -3.05 -4.76
N ILE A 72 8.97 -1.99 -4.54
CA ILE A 72 10.43 -2.07 -4.39
C ILE A 72 10.79 -2.83 -3.09
N ILE A 73 10.22 -2.45 -1.94
CA ILE A 73 10.49 -3.13 -0.67
C ILE A 73 10.13 -4.62 -0.78
N SER A 74 8.96 -4.92 -1.32
CA SER A 74 8.47 -6.29 -1.51
C SER A 74 9.32 -7.08 -2.51
N PHE A 75 9.85 -6.43 -3.55
CA PHE A 75 10.78 -7.05 -4.48
C PHE A 75 12.10 -7.46 -3.82
N PHE A 76 12.68 -6.62 -2.96
CA PHE A 76 13.89 -6.97 -2.22
C PHE A 76 13.63 -8.08 -1.19
N ALA A 77 12.49 -8.04 -0.50
CA ALA A 77 12.08 -9.13 0.39
C ALA A 77 11.86 -10.45 -0.37
N LEU A 78 11.22 -10.39 -1.54
CA LEU A 78 11.04 -11.54 -2.44
C LEU A 78 12.39 -12.12 -2.87
N LYS A 79 13.34 -11.28 -3.27
CA LYS A 79 14.69 -11.70 -3.68
C LYS A 79 15.47 -12.32 -2.52
N ALA A 80 15.23 -11.87 -1.29
CA ALA A 80 15.80 -12.44 -0.07
C ALA A 80 15.11 -13.75 0.38
N GLY A 81 14.05 -14.18 -0.31
CA GLY A 81 13.29 -15.39 0.05
C GLY A 81 12.30 -15.20 1.21
N LEU A 82 12.07 -13.96 1.65
CA LEU A 82 11.15 -13.62 2.75
C LEU A 82 9.69 -13.59 2.25
N PHE A 83 9.19 -14.71 1.72
CA PHE A 83 7.86 -14.77 1.11
C PHE A 83 6.72 -14.47 2.09
N ASP A 84 6.87 -14.88 3.35
CA ASP A 84 5.87 -14.58 4.38
C ASP A 84 5.83 -13.08 4.69
N VAL A 85 6.98 -12.40 4.72
CA VAL A 85 7.06 -10.93 4.87
C VAL A 85 6.40 -10.23 3.68
N VAL A 86 6.60 -10.72 2.45
CA VAL A 86 5.98 -10.15 1.23
C VAL A 86 4.46 -10.31 1.25
N LYS A 87 3.95 -11.49 1.61
CA LYS A 87 2.49 -11.70 1.71
C LYS A 87 1.89 -10.86 2.83
N ALA A 88 2.54 -10.86 4.00
CA ALA A 88 2.14 -10.04 5.13
C ALA A 88 2.14 -8.54 4.77
N SER A 89 3.11 -8.05 3.99
CA SER A 89 3.13 -6.65 3.56
C SER A 89 2.01 -6.29 2.60
N ILE A 90 1.62 -7.19 1.69
CA ILE A 90 0.45 -7.00 0.82
C ILE A 90 -0.82 -6.89 1.67
N ALA A 91 -1.04 -7.85 2.57
CA ALA A 91 -2.22 -7.86 3.46
C ALA A 91 -2.26 -6.62 4.36
N GLY A 92 -1.12 -6.31 4.98
CA GLY A 92 -0.96 -5.20 5.89
C GLY A 92 -1.09 -3.83 5.22
N SER A 93 -0.69 -3.69 3.97
CA SER A 93 -0.89 -2.45 3.21
C SER A 93 -2.37 -2.19 2.93
N VAL A 94 -3.14 -3.23 2.58
CA VAL A 94 -4.60 -3.12 2.44
C VAL A 94 -5.25 -2.77 3.77
N ILE A 95 -4.96 -3.53 4.84
CA ILE A 95 -5.52 -3.30 6.18
C ILE A 95 -5.16 -1.91 6.70
N GLY A 96 -3.90 -1.50 6.54
CA GLY A 96 -3.39 -0.19 6.92
C GLY A 96 -4.11 0.92 6.18
N ASN A 97 -4.25 0.83 4.87
CA ASN A 97 -4.92 1.86 4.08
C ASN A 97 -6.40 2.01 4.47
N ILE A 98 -7.14 0.91 4.54
CA ILE A 98 -8.60 0.98 4.76
C ILE A 98 -8.99 1.17 6.23
N LEU A 99 -8.16 0.78 7.20
CA LEU A 99 -8.46 0.98 8.62
C LEU A 99 -7.65 2.11 9.25
N LEU A 100 -6.31 2.05 9.17
CA LEU A 100 -5.45 3.04 9.83
C LEU A 100 -5.56 4.41 9.16
N VAL A 101 -5.37 4.48 7.84
CA VAL A 101 -5.32 5.76 7.10
C VAL A 101 -6.70 6.36 7.00
N LEU A 102 -7.67 5.58 6.55
CA LEU A 102 -9.05 6.04 6.44
C LEU A 102 -9.61 6.41 7.82
N GLY A 103 -9.36 5.59 8.85
CA GLY A 103 -9.77 5.86 10.22
C GLY A 103 -9.14 7.14 10.78
N ALA A 104 -7.83 7.34 10.58
CA ALA A 104 -7.15 8.57 10.96
C ALA A 104 -7.68 9.78 10.19
N SER A 105 -7.97 9.63 8.90
CA SER A 105 -8.52 10.69 8.05
C SER A 105 -9.90 11.12 8.54
N MET A 106 -10.81 10.17 8.78
CA MET A 106 -12.15 10.42 9.33
C MET A 106 -12.09 11.01 10.75
N LEU A 107 -11.17 10.55 11.60
CA LEU A 107 -10.98 11.11 12.94
C LEU A 107 -10.51 12.57 12.85
N PHE A 108 -9.37 12.84 12.22
CA PHE A 108 -8.78 14.19 12.21
C PHE A 108 -9.59 15.20 11.39
N GLY A 109 -10.22 14.75 10.31
CA GLY A 109 -11.20 15.55 9.57
C GLY A 109 -12.46 15.82 10.39
N GLY A 110 -13.01 14.79 11.03
CA GLY A 110 -14.21 14.85 11.87
C GLY A 110 -14.06 15.67 13.15
N LEU A 111 -12.84 15.82 13.67
CA LEU A 111 -12.53 16.73 14.79
C LEU A 111 -12.67 18.21 14.40
N LYS A 112 -12.54 18.53 13.11
CA LYS A 112 -12.65 19.89 12.57
C LYS A 112 -13.99 20.16 11.92
N TYR A 113 -14.59 19.15 11.28
CA TYR A 113 -15.86 19.24 10.57
C TYR A 113 -16.82 18.20 11.14
N LYS A 114 -18.04 18.62 11.51
CA LYS A 114 -19.01 17.73 12.17
C LYS A 114 -19.30 16.47 11.35
N ASN A 115 -19.60 16.66 10.05
CA ASN A 115 -19.79 15.62 9.05
C ASN A 115 -19.00 16.02 7.80
N GLN A 116 -18.46 15.04 7.07
CA GLN A 116 -17.83 15.25 5.77
C GLN A 116 -18.44 14.28 4.76
N THR A 117 -18.70 14.74 3.54
CA THR A 117 -19.35 13.94 2.49
C THR A 117 -18.34 13.51 1.44
N PHE A 118 -18.63 12.41 0.77
CA PHE A 118 -17.83 11.89 -0.34
C PHE A 118 -18.72 11.23 -1.41
N ASN A 119 -18.17 11.00 -2.60
CA ASN A 119 -18.94 10.46 -3.72
C ASN A 119 -19.30 8.98 -3.52
N LYS A 120 -20.55 8.74 -3.12
CA LYS A 120 -21.08 7.39 -2.90
C LYS A 120 -20.94 6.45 -4.10
N LYS A 121 -21.08 6.93 -5.34
CA LYS A 121 -20.99 6.07 -6.53
C LYS A 121 -19.56 5.54 -6.75
N VAL A 122 -18.56 6.42 -6.62
CA VAL A 122 -17.14 6.03 -6.75
C VAL A 122 -16.78 4.99 -5.70
N ILE A 123 -17.23 5.21 -4.47
CA ILE A 123 -16.96 4.32 -3.35
C ILE A 123 -17.68 3.00 -3.49
N GLU A 124 -18.95 2.98 -3.93
CA GLU A 124 -19.69 1.74 -4.14
C GLU A 124 -19.00 0.84 -5.17
N VAL A 125 -18.56 1.41 -6.31
CA VAL A 125 -17.80 0.68 -7.34
C VAL A 125 -16.46 0.18 -6.78
N SER A 126 -15.70 1.05 -6.13
CA SER A 126 -14.35 0.73 -5.63
C SER A 126 -14.38 -0.28 -4.48
N SER A 127 -15.31 -0.12 -3.54
CA SER A 127 -15.56 -1.01 -2.40
C SER A 127 -16.03 -2.40 -2.84
N SER A 128 -16.90 -2.46 -3.85
CA SER A 128 -17.32 -3.72 -4.46
C SER A 128 -16.16 -4.42 -5.13
N MET A 129 -15.35 -3.69 -5.91
CA MET A 129 -14.16 -4.24 -6.56
C MET A 129 -13.14 -4.74 -5.54
N LEU A 130 -12.99 -4.05 -4.40
CA LEU A 130 -12.09 -4.46 -3.32
C LEU A 130 -12.56 -5.76 -2.67
N LEU A 131 -13.87 -5.91 -2.46
CA LEU A 131 -14.46 -7.15 -1.97
C LEU A 131 -14.23 -8.31 -2.96
N PHE A 132 -14.43 -8.08 -4.25
CA PHE A 132 -14.12 -9.07 -5.29
C PHE A 132 -12.64 -9.46 -5.30
N ALA A 133 -11.75 -8.49 -5.14
CA ALA A 133 -10.31 -8.71 -5.09
C ALA A 133 -9.93 -9.60 -3.89
N VAL A 134 -10.44 -9.30 -2.68
CA VAL A 134 -10.19 -10.11 -1.48
C VAL A 134 -10.79 -11.51 -1.61
N ILE A 135 -11.99 -11.67 -2.16
CA ILE A 135 -12.57 -13.00 -2.44
C ILE A 135 -11.65 -13.80 -3.38
N GLY A 136 -11.08 -13.15 -4.40
CA GLY A 136 -10.10 -13.75 -5.30
C GLY A 136 -8.87 -14.31 -4.57
N LEU A 137 -8.39 -13.62 -3.53
CA LEU A 137 -7.28 -14.09 -2.67
C LEU A 137 -7.71 -15.25 -1.73
N CYS A 138 -9.00 -15.33 -1.37
CA CYS A 138 -9.51 -16.39 -0.50
C CYS A 138 -9.51 -17.77 -1.19
N ILE A 139 -9.77 -17.83 -2.50
CA ILE A 139 -9.95 -19.09 -3.21
C ILE A 139 -8.67 -19.96 -3.15
N PRO A 140 -7.47 -19.46 -3.49
CA PRO A 140 -6.22 -20.23 -3.32
C PRO A 140 -6.01 -20.72 -1.88
N ALA A 141 -6.28 -19.87 -0.88
CA ALA A 141 -6.06 -20.20 0.52
C ALA A 141 -7.01 -21.29 1.03
N ILE A 142 -8.28 -21.25 0.62
CA ILE A 142 -9.23 -22.33 0.94
C ILE A 142 -8.78 -23.64 0.29
N PHE A 143 -8.31 -23.59 -0.96
CA PHE A 143 -7.86 -24.77 -1.70
C PHE A 143 -6.67 -25.45 -1.01
N THR A 144 -5.70 -24.69 -0.49
CA THR A 144 -4.55 -25.24 0.24
C THR A 144 -4.90 -25.87 1.58
N HIS A 145 -5.95 -25.38 2.25
CA HIS A 145 -6.35 -25.90 3.56
C HIS A 145 -7.33 -27.08 3.48
N THR A 146 -7.93 -27.33 2.31
CA THR A 146 -8.96 -28.36 2.13
C THR A 146 -8.50 -29.54 1.27
N ILE A 147 -7.40 -29.41 0.55
CA ILE A 147 -6.85 -30.45 -0.33
C ILE A 147 -5.57 -31.04 0.26
N ASP A 148 -5.37 -32.34 0.04
CA ASP A 148 -4.21 -33.09 0.50
C ASP A 148 -2.90 -32.37 0.09
N PRO A 149 -1.97 -32.11 1.03
CA PRO A 149 -0.68 -31.48 0.74
C PRO A 149 0.13 -32.18 -0.35
N ASN A 150 -0.07 -33.49 -0.55
CA ASN A 150 0.61 -34.26 -1.60
C ASN A 150 0.12 -33.90 -3.03
N LEU A 151 -1.03 -33.24 -3.15
CA LEU A 151 -1.54 -32.69 -4.41
C LEU A 151 -1.07 -31.24 -4.65
N LEU A 152 -0.39 -30.61 -3.68
CA LEU A 152 0.19 -29.27 -3.77
C LEU A 152 1.56 -29.31 -4.47
N ASN A 153 1.57 -29.72 -5.73
CA ASN A 153 2.74 -29.72 -6.63
C ASN A 153 2.66 -28.55 -7.65
N THR A 154 3.38 -28.59 -8.78
CA THR A 154 3.42 -27.55 -9.83
C THR A 154 2.04 -27.02 -10.29
N ARG A 155 0.96 -27.77 -10.08
CA ARG A 155 -0.42 -27.31 -10.36
C ARG A 155 -0.85 -26.16 -9.46
N TYR A 156 -0.30 -26.08 -8.25
CA TYR A 156 -0.65 -25.06 -7.26
C TYR A 156 0.03 -23.71 -7.53
N GLU A 157 1.28 -23.71 -7.98
CA GLU A 157 1.92 -22.52 -8.55
C GLU A 157 1.09 -22.01 -9.74
N GLY A 158 0.59 -22.92 -10.58
CA GLY A 158 -0.33 -22.59 -11.67
C GLY A 158 -1.62 -21.90 -11.22
N LEU A 159 -2.18 -22.27 -10.06
CA LEU A 159 -3.35 -21.60 -9.49
C LEU A 159 -3.03 -20.16 -9.05
N SER A 160 -1.91 -19.96 -8.34
CA SER A 160 -1.48 -18.62 -7.91
C SER A 160 -1.21 -17.70 -9.11
N VAL A 161 -0.55 -18.22 -10.14
CA VAL A 161 -0.30 -17.50 -11.39
C VAL A 161 -1.61 -17.19 -12.12
N MET A 162 -2.55 -18.13 -12.21
CA MET A 162 -3.85 -17.91 -12.84
C MET A 162 -4.65 -16.80 -12.12
N VAL A 163 -4.68 -16.83 -10.78
CA VAL A 163 -5.34 -15.79 -9.99
C VAL A 163 -4.66 -14.43 -10.19
N ALA A 164 -3.32 -14.39 -10.21
CA ALA A 164 -2.57 -13.18 -10.50
C ALA A 164 -2.90 -12.61 -11.90
N VAL A 165 -2.98 -13.46 -12.93
CA VAL A 165 -3.38 -13.04 -14.30
C VAL A 165 -4.79 -12.46 -14.31
N ILE A 166 -5.76 -13.12 -13.65
CA ILE A 166 -7.14 -12.63 -13.58
C ILE A 166 -7.19 -11.26 -12.87
N MET A 167 -6.51 -11.12 -11.73
CA MET A 167 -6.44 -9.87 -10.98
C MET A 167 -5.82 -8.75 -11.81
N PHE A 168 -4.72 -9.03 -12.51
CA PHE A 168 -4.06 -8.06 -13.37
C PHE A 168 -4.93 -7.64 -14.55
N ILE A 169 -5.68 -8.57 -15.16
CA ILE A 169 -6.66 -8.23 -16.21
C ILE A 169 -7.76 -7.34 -15.65
N ILE A 170 -8.29 -7.66 -14.47
CA ILE A 170 -9.31 -6.83 -13.79
C ILE A 170 -8.77 -5.42 -13.52
N TYR A 171 -7.51 -5.29 -13.11
CA TYR A 171 -6.86 -3.99 -12.97
C TYR A 171 -6.82 -3.19 -14.27
N ILE A 172 -6.39 -3.80 -15.38
CA ILE A 172 -6.37 -3.11 -16.68
C ILE A 172 -7.79 -2.70 -17.10
N LEU A 173 -8.78 -3.58 -16.91
CA LEU A 173 -10.18 -3.26 -17.20
C LEU A 173 -10.74 -2.16 -16.30
N SER A 174 -10.34 -2.10 -15.03
CA SER A 174 -10.76 -1.05 -14.11
C SER A 174 -10.15 0.31 -14.46
N LEU A 175 -8.90 0.34 -14.95
CA LEU A 175 -8.29 1.54 -15.51
C LEU A 175 -9.02 1.99 -16.79
N VAL A 176 -9.40 1.06 -17.67
CA VAL A 176 -10.22 1.38 -18.85
C VAL A 176 -11.59 1.93 -18.41
N PHE A 177 -12.19 1.34 -17.38
CA PHE A 177 -13.46 1.79 -16.83
C PHE A 177 -13.37 3.23 -16.32
N SER A 178 -12.37 3.53 -15.48
CA SER A 178 -12.15 4.85 -14.88
C SER A 178 -11.77 5.91 -15.92
N PHE A 179 -10.84 5.62 -16.83
CA PHE A 179 -10.28 6.64 -17.74
C PHE A 179 -11.03 6.82 -19.06
N PHE A 180 -11.88 5.87 -19.46
CA PHE A 180 -12.56 5.91 -20.77
C PHE A 180 -14.07 5.84 -20.68
N THR A 181 -14.63 4.82 -20.02
CA THR A 181 -16.07 4.54 -20.14
C THR A 181 -16.92 5.27 -19.10
N HIS A 182 -16.42 5.46 -17.88
CA HIS A 182 -17.15 6.05 -16.76
C HIS A 182 -16.40 7.20 -16.11
N LYS A 183 -15.69 7.98 -16.94
CA LYS A 183 -14.93 9.14 -16.51
C LYS A 183 -15.77 10.14 -15.72
N ASP A 184 -17.06 10.25 -16.00
CA ASP A 184 -18.01 11.15 -15.31
C ASP A 184 -18.23 10.80 -13.83
N ILE A 185 -17.99 9.54 -13.45
CA ILE A 185 -18.10 9.09 -12.07
C ILE A 185 -16.83 9.45 -11.30
N TYR A 186 -15.66 9.38 -11.95
CA TYR A 186 -14.33 9.62 -11.35
C TYR A 186 -13.80 11.05 -11.52
N LEU A 187 -14.32 11.81 -12.49
CA LEU A 187 -14.07 13.25 -12.63
C LEU A 187 -14.93 13.99 -11.61
N ILE A 188 -14.49 14.00 -10.37
CA ILE A 188 -14.85 15.10 -9.48
C ILE A 188 -13.99 16.28 -9.94
N ASP A 189 -14.58 17.45 -10.17
CA ASP A 189 -13.88 18.73 -10.36
C ASP A 189 -13.09 19.06 -9.07
N HIS A 190 -12.06 18.29 -8.79
CA HIS A 190 -10.86 18.89 -8.28
C HIS A 190 -10.25 19.53 -9.52
N GLU A 191 -10.63 20.79 -9.76
CA GLU A 191 -9.65 21.73 -10.28
C GLU A 191 -8.44 21.55 -9.37
N GLU A 192 -7.48 20.74 -9.82
CA GLU A 192 -6.11 20.89 -9.36
C GLU A 192 -5.75 22.31 -9.82
N GLU A 193 -6.09 23.31 -8.99
CA GLU A 193 -5.65 24.70 -9.08
C GLU A 193 -4.13 24.78 -8.83
N GLY A 194 -3.38 23.80 -9.35
CA GLY A 194 -1.96 23.66 -9.26
C GLY A 194 -1.40 23.66 -10.66
N GLU A 195 -0.63 24.69 -10.99
CA GLU A 195 0.33 24.57 -12.07
C GLU A 195 1.49 23.67 -11.61
N ALA A 196 2.06 22.90 -12.55
CA ALA A 196 3.28 22.15 -12.29
C ALA A 196 4.36 23.08 -11.72
N LYS A 197 4.87 22.77 -10.53
CA LYS A 197 5.87 23.59 -9.85
C LYS A 197 7.27 23.22 -10.30
N TRP A 198 7.46 22.00 -10.83
CA TRP A 198 8.73 21.48 -11.31
C TRP A 198 8.69 21.32 -12.81
N SER A 199 9.81 21.61 -13.49
CA SER A 199 9.92 21.22 -14.89
C SER A 199 9.85 19.69 -15.03
N LEU A 200 9.29 19.19 -16.14
CA LEU A 200 9.20 17.75 -16.42
C LEU A 200 10.54 17.03 -16.25
N LYS A 201 11.65 17.64 -16.70
CA LYS A 201 13.00 17.10 -16.53
C LYS A 201 13.38 16.93 -15.06
N LYS A 202 13.07 17.93 -14.23
CA LYS A 202 13.33 17.86 -12.79
C LYS A 202 12.49 16.76 -12.14
N ALA A 203 11.20 16.66 -12.49
CA ALA A 203 10.32 15.64 -11.92
C ALA A 203 10.80 14.22 -12.27
N ILE A 204 11.16 13.97 -13.53
CA ILE A 204 11.73 12.68 -13.97
C ILE A 204 13.05 12.36 -13.24
N LEU A 205 13.95 13.33 -13.10
CA LEU A 205 15.23 13.12 -12.41
C LEU A 205 15.03 12.82 -10.92
N VAL A 206 14.12 13.53 -10.26
CA VAL A 206 13.79 13.29 -8.85
C VAL A 206 13.15 11.91 -8.68
N LEU A 207 12.22 11.53 -9.55
CA LEU A 207 11.60 10.21 -9.54
C LEU A 207 12.66 9.11 -9.67
N ALA A 208 13.52 9.20 -10.69
CA ALA A 208 14.58 8.21 -10.92
C ALA A 208 15.56 8.12 -9.74
N PHE A 209 15.98 9.26 -9.17
CA PHE A 209 16.88 9.29 -8.03
C PHE A 209 16.23 8.72 -6.76
N ALA A 210 14.97 9.06 -6.50
CA ALA A 210 14.20 8.50 -5.39
C ALA A 210 14.06 6.98 -5.55
N THR A 211 13.73 6.47 -6.74
CA THR A 211 13.66 5.02 -7.00
C THR A 211 14.96 4.30 -6.67
N VAL A 212 16.11 4.85 -7.09
CA VAL A 212 17.42 4.23 -6.82
C VAL A 212 17.71 4.24 -5.32
N LEU A 213 17.48 5.36 -4.63
CA LEU A 213 17.71 5.44 -3.19
C LEU A 213 16.77 4.53 -2.40
N ILE A 214 15.49 4.47 -2.76
CA ILE A 214 14.54 3.53 -2.12
C ILE A 214 15.00 2.10 -2.34
N SER A 215 15.56 1.76 -3.50
CA SER A 215 16.09 0.42 -3.76
C SER A 215 17.26 0.09 -2.82
N ILE A 216 18.21 1.01 -2.65
CA ILE A 216 19.35 0.84 -1.73
C ILE A 216 18.86 0.68 -0.29
N GLU A 217 17.98 1.58 0.16
CA GLU A 217 17.44 1.54 1.53
C GLU A 217 16.56 0.31 1.76
N SER A 218 15.85 -0.16 0.75
CA SER A 218 15.05 -1.39 0.83
C SER A 218 15.92 -2.62 1.05
N GLU A 219 17.12 -2.66 0.45
CA GLU A 219 18.08 -3.75 0.69
C GLU A 219 18.57 -3.73 2.15
N PHE A 220 18.86 -2.55 2.71
CA PHE A 220 19.24 -2.38 4.11
C PHE A 220 18.08 -2.74 5.07
N LEU A 221 16.87 -2.29 4.75
CA LEU A 221 15.66 -2.60 5.52
C LEU A 221 15.41 -4.11 5.57
N VAL A 222 15.42 -4.78 4.40
CA VAL A 222 15.16 -6.22 4.28
C VAL A 222 16.24 -7.03 4.99
N SER A 223 17.51 -6.66 4.84
CA SER A 223 18.62 -7.33 5.53
C SER A 223 18.57 -7.18 7.06
N GLY A 224 17.90 -6.15 7.56
CA GLY A 224 17.70 -5.90 8.99
C GLY A 224 16.52 -6.64 9.61
N VAL A 225 15.66 -7.31 8.82
CA VAL A 225 14.44 -7.98 9.31
C VAL A 225 14.77 -9.05 10.35
N ASP A 226 15.68 -9.97 10.05
CA ASP A 226 16.10 -11.06 10.97
C ASP A 226 16.67 -10.53 12.30
N ALA A 227 17.33 -9.38 12.25
CA ALA A 227 17.87 -8.75 13.44
C ALA A 227 16.77 -8.13 14.30
N ILE A 228 15.77 -7.50 13.69
CA ILE A 228 14.60 -6.99 14.40
C ILE A 228 13.82 -8.12 15.06
N THR A 229 13.65 -9.24 14.38
CA THR A 229 12.92 -10.38 14.94
C THR A 229 13.66 -11.02 16.11
N SER A 230 14.98 -11.20 15.99
CA SER A 230 15.80 -11.80 17.05
C SER A 230 16.04 -10.89 18.28
N THR A 231 16.14 -9.57 18.09
CA THR A 231 16.48 -8.63 19.18
C THR A 231 15.26 -8.03 19.88
N LEU A 232 14.21 -7.69 19.14
CA LEU A 232 12.98 -7.10 19.68
C LEU A 232 11.91 -8.15 19.95
N GLY A 233 12.13 -9.40 19.55
CA GLY A 233 11.18 -10.50 19.73
C GLY A 233 9.92 -10.36 18.87
N LEU A 234 9.97 -9.57 17.80
CA LEU A 234 8.87 -9.41 16.86
C LEU A 234 8.84 -10.59 15.87
N SER A 235 7.67 -11.07 15.50
CA SER A 235 7.56 -12.07 14.43
C SER A 235 7.81 -11.44 13.05
N GLU A 236 8.35 -12.20 12.10
CA GLU A 236 8.47 -11.76 10.69
C GLU A 236 7.11 -11.33 10.12
N PHE A 237 6.05 -12.02 10.55
CA PHE A 237 4.66 -11.66 10.24
C PHE A 237 4.30 -10.27 10.75
N PHE A 238 4.61 -9.94 12.02
CA PHE A 238 4.33 -8.61 12.57
C PHE A 238 5.11 -7.51 11.82
N VAL A 239 6.39 -7.77 11.50
CA VAL A 239 7.20 -6.84 10.71
C VAL A 239 6.59 -6.63 9.33
N GLY A 240 6.19 -7.71 8.67
CA GLY A 240 5.56 -7.68 7.35
C GLY A 240 4.21 -6.98 7.34
N ILE A 241 3.30 -7.28 8.28
CA ILE A 241 1.92 -6.79 8.22
C ILE A 241 1.72 -5.41 8.87
N ILE A 242 2.57 -5.00 9.81
CA ILE A 242 2.44 -3.70 10.49
C ILE A 242 3.54 -2.75 10.05
N LEU A 243 4.82 -3.11 10.23
CA LEU A 243 5.92 -2.14 10.09
C LEU A 243 6.16 -1.75 8.63
N ILE A 244 6.32 -2.72 7.73
CA ILE A 244 6.63 -2.46 6.31
C ILE A 244 5.53 -1.59 5.64
N PRO A 245 4.23 -1.89 5.79
CA PRO A 245 3.15 -1.08 5.24
C PRO A 245 3.13 0.36 5.72
N ILE A 246 3.43 0.59 7.01
CA ILE A 246 3.52 1.94 7.57
C ILE A 246 4.68 2.70 6.93
N ILE A 247 5.82 2.04 6.71
CA ILE A 247 7.02 2.65 6.13
C ILE A 247 6.80 2.99 4.65
N GLY A 248 6.31 2.02 3.87
CA GLY A 248 6.09 2.19 2.42
C GLY A 248 5.08 3.29 2.12
N ASN A 249 3.93 3.23 2.80
CA ASN A 249 2.77 4.06 2.44
C ASN A 249 2.74 5.39 3.21
N ALA A 250 3.75 5.70 4.04
CA ALA A 250 3.74 6.87 4.94
C ALA A 250 3.41 8.20 4.24
N ALA A 251 3.85 8.35 2.98
CA ALA A 251 3.57 9.52 2.17
C ALA A 251 2.09 9.64 1.79
N GLU A 252 1.47 8.55 1.33
CA GLU A 252 0.05 8.48 1.00
C GLU A 252 -0.79 8.67 2.27
N HIS A 253 -0.39 8.04 3.38
CA HIS A 253 -1.02 8.17 4.70
C HIS A 253 -1.11 9.63 5.13
N SER A 254 0.03 10.33 5.08
CA SER A 254 0.08 11.75 5.44
C SER A 254 -0.76 12.61 4.50
N THR A 255 -0.86 12.25 3.22
CA THR A 255 -1.59 13.03 2.22
C THR A 255 -3.09 12.89 2.41
N ALA A 256 -3.60 11.67 2.59
CA ALA A 256 -5.01 11.40 2.86
C ALA A 256 -5.51 12.14 4.10
N ILE A 257 -4.77 12.05 5.22
CA ILE A 257 -5.14 12.73 6.47
C ILE A 257 -5.17 14.26 6.27
N VAL A 258 -4.18 14.82 5.58
CA VAL A 258 -4.13 16.27 5.31
C VAL A 258 -5.30 16.71 4.41
N MET A 259 -5.69 15.92 3.42
CA MET A 259 -6.83 16.22 2.55
C MET A 259 -8.15 16.17 3.32
N ALA A 260 -8.35 15.16 4.17
CA ALA A 260 -9.50 15.09 5.07
C ALA A 260 -9.60 16.32 5.99
N MET A 261 -8.48 16.76 6.58
CA MET A 261 -8.42 17.99 7.40
C MET A 261 -8.68 19.30 6.62
N LYS A 262 -8.58 19.25 5.29
CA LYS A 262 -8.91 20.35 4.36
C LYS A 262 -10.35 20.25 3.82
N ASN A 263 -11.18 19.40 4.41
CA ASN A 263 -12.52 19.11 3.96
C ASN A 263 -12.64 18.39 2.61
N LYS A 264 -11.57 17.70 2.18
CA LYS A 264 -11.53 16.88 0.96
C LYS A 264 -11.51 15.39 1.34
N MET A 265 -12.61 14.93 1.93
CA MET A 265 -12.72 13.54 2.39
C MET A 265 -12.85 12.56 1.23
N ASP A 266 -13.50 12.96 0.14
CA ASP A 266 -13.51 12.25 -1.13
C ASP A 266 -12.11 11.84 -1.59
N VAL A 267 -11.17 12.79 -1.62
CA VAL A 267 -9.77 12.52 -1.97
C VAL A 267 -9.12 11.55 -0.99
N ALA A 268 -9.37 11.71 0.32
CA ALA A 268 -8.79 10.86 1.34
C ALA A 268 -9.28 9.40 1.22
N VAL A 269 -10.57 9.21 0.96
CA VAL A 269 -11.18 7.89 0.73
C VAL A 269 -10.66 7.28 -0.57
N GLU A 270 -10.54 8.07 -1.64
CA GLU A 270 -10.01 7.61 -2.93
C GLU A 270 -8.55 7.16 -2.81
N ILE A 271 -7.71 7.91 -2.09
CA ILE A 271 -6.33 7.50 -1.78
C ILE A 271 -6.34 6.15 -1.05
N ALA A 272 -7.10 6.01 0.03
CA ALA A 272 -7.11 4.80 0.85
C ALA A 272 -7.65 3.56 0.12
N ILE A 273 -8.83 3.65 -0.50
CA ILE A 273 -9.46 2.51 -1.19
C ILE A 273 -8.76 2.24 -2.53
N GLY A 274 -8.39 3.28 -3.28
CA GLY A 274 -7.69 3.17 -4.56
C GLY A 274 -6.32 2.51 -4.42
N SER A 275 -5.52 2.94 -3.44
CA SER A 275 -4.22 2.31 -3.12
C SER A 275 -4.40 0.84 -2.74
N SER A 276 -5.40 0.51 -1.91
CA SER A 276 -5.73 -0.88 -1.55
C SER A 276 -6.10 -1.77 -2.75
N LEU A 277 -6.87 -1.22 -3.70
CA LEU A 277 -7.18 -1.91 -4.95
C LEU A 277 -5.93 -2.15 -5.80
N GLN A 278 -5.02 -1.18 -5.88
CA GLN A 278 -3.77 -1.30 -6.61
C GLN A 278 -2.85 -2.33 -5.97
N ILE A 279 -2.78 -2.39 -4.64
CA ILE A 279 -1.99 -3.40 -3.94
C ILE A 279 -2.45 -4.82 -4.32
N ILE A 280 -3.75 -5.10 -4.31
CA ILE A 280 -4.26 -6.45 -4.61
C ILE A 280 -4.26 -6.75 -6.11
N LEU A 281 -4.73 -5.81 -6.95
CA LEU A 281 -4.97 -6.08 -8.37
C LEU A 281 -3.75 -5.82 -9.25
N PHE A 282 -2.75 -5.08 -8.76
CA PHE A 282 -1.53 -4.75 -9.50
C PHE A 282 -0.27 -5.24 -8.79
N VAL A 283 0.02 -4.74 -7.58
CA VAL A 283 1.30 -5.02 -6.90
C VAL A 283 1.46 -6.52 -6.62
N ALA A 284 0.45 -7.18 -6.04
CA ALA A 284 0.52 -8.60 -5.74
C ALA A 284 0.70 -9.48 -7.00
N PRO A 285 -0.06 -9.30 -8.10
CA PRO A 285 0.19 -9.99 -9.36
C PRO A 285 1.58 -9.76 -9.94
N VAL A 286 2.07 -8.52 -9.92
CA VAL A 286 3.42 -8.20 -10.42
C VAL A 286 4.47 -8.93 -9.59
N LEU A 287 4.34 -8.99 -8.26
CA LEU A 287 5.26 -9.75 -7.41
C LEU A 287 5.21 -11.25 -7.69
N ILE A 288 4.03 -11.82 -7.96
CA ILE A 288 3.91 -13.23 -8.39
C ILE A 288 4.64 -13.45 -9.72
N PHE A 289 4.45 -12.57 -10.71
CA PHE A 289 5.16 -12.69 -11.99
C PHE A 289 6.67 -12.55 -11.85
N LEU A 290 7.13 -11.61 -11.02
CA LEU A 290 8.56 -11.43 -10.73
C LEU A 290 9.14 -12.64 -9.98
N SER A 291 8.37 -13.29 -9.11
CA SER A 291 8.82 -14.47 -8.36
C SER A 291 9.21 -15.63 -9.29
N LEU A 292 8.56 -15.75 -10.45
CA LEU A 292 8.87 -16.79 -11.45
C LEU A 292 10.28 -16.67 -12.04
N LEU A 293 10.91 -15.48 -11.97
CA LEU A 293 12.28 -15.25 -12.43
C LEU A 293 13.33 -15.68 -11.39
N PHE A 294 12.92 -15.84 -10.13
CA PHE A 294 13.81 -16.20 -9.03
C PHE A 294 13.36 -17.52 -8.40
N THR A 295 12.47 -17.45 -7.42
CA THR A 295 11.89 -18.60 -6.73
C THR A 295 10.38 -18.39 -6.66
N PRO A 296 9.57 -19.28 -7.25
CA PRO A 296 8.12 -19.11 -7.31
C PRO A 296 7.51 -18.91 -5.94
N MET A 297 6.77 -17.81 -5.79
CA MET A 297 5.99 -17.48 -4.60
C MET A 297 4.51 -17.77 -4.88
N SER A 298 3.80 -18.31 -3.90
CA SER A 298 2.34 -18.47 -3.97
C SER A 298 1.61 -17.30 -3.30
N ILE A 299 0.37 -17.03 -3.72
CA ILE A 299 -0.46 -15.94 -3.16
C ILE A 299 -1.34 -16.42 -1.98
N VAL A 300 -0.85 -17.38 -1.19
CA VAL A 300 -1.60 -17.92 -0.05
C VAL A 300 -1.19 -17.28 1.25
N PHE A 301 -2.12 -16.46 1.73
CA PHE A 301 -2.13 -15.85 3.05
C PHE A 301 -2.51 -16.89 4.10
N ASN A 302 -2.02 -16.67 5.31
CA ASN A 302 -2.43 -17.46 6.45
C ASN A 302 -3.91 -17.15 6.82
N GLN A 303 -4.51 -18.01 7.63
CA GLN A 303 -5.92 -17.88 7.99
C GLN A 303 -6.23 -16.56 8.72
N PHE A 304 -5.31 -16.09 9.56
CA PHE A 304 -5.51 -14.90 10.36
C PHE A 304 -5.41 -13.62 9.52
N GLU A 305 -4.47 -13.56 8.57
CA GLU A 305 -4.35 -12.53 7.53
C GLU A 305 -5.62 -12.46 6.69
N LEU A 306 -6.12 -13.61 6.24
CA LEU A 306 -7.30 -13.66 5.38
C LEU A 306 -8.56 -13.18 6.12
N VAL A 307 -8.77 -13.66 7.35
CA VAL A 307 -9.91 -13.21 8.18
C VAL A 307 -9.79 -11.72 8.47
N SER A 308 -8.60 -11.23 8.82
CA SER A 308 -8.35 -9.81 9.08
C SER A 308 -8.65 -8.95 7.85
N LEU A 309 -8.21 -9.38 6.65
CA LEU A 309 -8.52 -8.71 5.39
C LEU A 309 -10.02 -8.66 5.11
N ILE A 310 -10.72 -9.79 5.21
CA ILE A 310 -12.17 -9.86 4.97
C ILE A 310 -12.92 -8.94 5.92
N VAL A 311 -12.64 -9.03 7.22
CA VAL A 311 -13.29 -8.21 8.25
C VAL A 311 -13.03 -6.73 8.01
N SER A 312 -11.79 -6.37 7.64
CA SER A 312 -11.43 -4.98 7.35
C SER A 312 -12.22 -4.42 6.16
N VAL A 313 -12.31 -5.18 5.06
CA VAL A 313 -13.09 -4.76 3.88
C VAL A 313 -14.58 -4.68 4.18
N LEU A 314 -15.14 -5.63 4.94
CA LEU A 314 -16.56 -5.60 5.31
C LEU A 314 -16.90 -4.37 6.15
N ILE A 315 -16.07 -4.03 7.13
CA ILE A 315 -16.31 -2.85 7.99
C ILE A 315 -16.21 -1.57 7.16
N VAL A 316 -15.20 -1.43 6.30
CA VAL A 316 -15.00 -0.23 5.49
C VAL A 316 -16.11 -0.06 4.46
N ASN A 317 -16.56 -1.15 3.83
CA ASN A 317 -17.72 -1.14 2.94
C ASN A 317 -18.98 -0.70 3.69
N ARG A 318 -19.13 -1.08 4.97
CA ARG A 318 -20.28 -0.69 5.78
C ARG A 318 -20.24 0.78 6.18
N VAL A 319 -19.08 1.27 6.62
CA VAL A 319 -18.85 2.65 7.05
C VAL A 319 -18.94 3.61 5.87
N SER A 320 -18.46 3.22 4.69
CA SER A 320 -18.42 4.12 3.53
C SER A 320 -19.70 4.12 2.67
N ASN A 321 -20.75 3.38 3.07
CA ASN A 321 -21.93 3.15 2.22
C ASN A 321 -22.91 4.34 2.18
N ASP A 322 -22.99 5.14 3.24
CA ASP A 322 -23.95 6.24 3.29
C ASP A 322 -23.45 7.53 2.62
N GLY A 323 -22.16 7.61 2.27
CA GLY A 323 -21.60 8.78 1.59
C GLY A 323 -21.13 9.87 2.55
N GLU A 324 -21.19 9.64 3.86
CA GLU A 324 -20.80 10.59 4.88
C GLU A 324 -19.76 9.99 5.82
N SER A 325 -19.04 10.85 6.54
CA SER A 325 -18.13 10.44 7.61
C SER A 325 -18.21 11.35 8.81
N ASN A 326 -17.91 10.80 9.98
CA ASN A 326 -17.72 11.53 11.23
C ASN A 326 -16.51 10.99 12.02
N TRP A 327 -16.13 11.70 13.08
CA TRP A 327 -14.96 11.33 13.89
C TRP A 327 -15.12 9.98 14.60
N LEU A 328 -16.34 9.57 14.93
CA LEU A 328 -16.60 8.33 15.67
C LEU A 328 -16.36 7.10 14.78
N GLU A 329 -16.77 7.15 13.51
CA GLU A 329 -16.39 6.13 12.52
C GLU A 329 -14.88 6.02 12.38
N GLY A 330 -14.18 7.16 12.37
CA GLY A 330 -12.71 7.17 12.40
C GLY A 330 -12.13 6.42 13.58
N VAL A 331 -12.65 6.65 14.80
CA VAL A 331 -12.25 5.91 16.01
C VAL A 331 -12.57 4.43 15.89
N GLN A 332 -13.72 4.05 15.32
CA GLN A 332 -14.09 2.64 15.14
C GLN A 332 -13.12 1.91 14.21
N LEU A 333 -12.78 2.50 13.06
CA LEU A 333 -11.80 1.92 12.13
C LEU A 333 -10.42 1.79 12.77
N LEU A 334 -9.94 2.83 13.46
CA LEU A 334 -8.68 2.78 14.21
C LEU A 334 -8.69 1.72 15.31
N SER A 335 -9.81 1.56 16.02
CA SER A 335 -9.95 0.56 17.07
C SER A 335 -9.81 -0.85 16.50
N VAL A 336 -10.44 -1.13 15.36
CA VAL A 336 -10.31 -2.42 14.67
C VAL A 336 -8.85 -2.64 14.24
N TYR A 337 -8.19 -1.62 13.67
CA TYR A 337 -6.78 -1.72 13.30
C TYR A 337 -5.89 -2.07 14.50
N PHE A 338 -6.03 -1.39 15.63
CA PHE A 338 -5.22 -1.67 16.82
C PHE A 338 -5.53 -3.04 17.44
N ILE A 339 -6.78 -3.51 17.40
CA ILE A 339 -7.13 -4.87 17.84
C ILE A 339 -6.45 -5.91 16.94
N ILE A 340 -6.50 -5.73 15.62
CA ILE A 340 -5.81 -6.60 14.66
C ILE A 340 -4.30 -6.57 14.91
N ALA A 341 -3.69 -5.40 15.03
CA ALA A 341 -2.26 -5.23 15.29
C ALA A 341 -1.83 -5.88 16.61
N ALA A 342 -2.63 -5.76 17.68
CA ALA A 342 -2.38 -6.43 18.94
C ALA A 342 -2.46 -7.96 18.80
N GLY A 343 -3.40 -8.47 17.99
CA GLY A 343 -3.48 -9.90 17.66
C GLY A 343 -2.23 -10.41 16.95
N PHE A 344 -1.76 -9.69 15.92
CA PHE A 344 -0.52 -10.02 15.20
C PHE A 344 0.74 -9.87 16.05
N PHE A 345 0.74 -8.98 17.04
CA PHE A 345 1.87 -8.83 17.97
C PHE A 345 2.06 -10.05 18.88
N ILE A 346 0.97 -10.76 19.19
CA ILE A 346 1.00 -11.95 20.06
C ILE A 346 1.41 -13.22 19.30
N LEU A 347 1.22 -13.25 17.97
CA LEU A 347 1.55 -14.38 17.08
C LEU A 347 3.05 -14.46 16.78
#